data_AF-A0A0F9RV24-F1
#
_entry.id   AF-A0A0F9RV24-F1
#
_cell.length_a   1.000
_cell.length_b   1.000
_cell.length_c   1.000
_cell.angle_alpha   90.00
_cell.angle_beta   90.00
_cell.angle_gamma   90.00
#
_symmetry.space_group_name_H-M   'P 1'
#
loop_
_entity.id
_entity.type
_entity.pdbx_description
1 polymer ?
#
loop_
_entity_poly.entity_id
_entity_poly.type
_entity_poly.pdbx_seq_one_letter_code
_entity_poly.pdbx_strand_id
1 'polypeptide(L)'
;MSEQPEYRPPNFTIQEASQYKADIDSSIALLGRIAAAFAPHEKPAIAEISEVTTIADVAGNLDGTYFTLSSPTTDFYVWFNATDLSGSSDPGLSGATGIQIDYTSDDSAATIAAAMNAAIDALAELNSSVASDIVTISNRDQGSATDIVDIDTGFSFAIITQGGDGPDDLSLYIDEGFILNNPNLIGNNGMDTIASQIISEGSGGIEAPGVNPRIDRVVINPDTGVYELVSGTEAISPTPPDLPPEKIPNCQFRLETSTTILRNSLITDERVAISAFRTTPGRELIESKNVSNFTTEIDFTSFGEHVFFGRYASYEFVLVGVRILGTSKTFGIRISSDGGITFKAGALDYANMKYSEIGASNDSVDDLATSYQILGEVVSASNLGINSTIKLFNFGVDVLVMHCMVSAQDSGGNEISYLSTGQYTGGGLPNAVRFFTSGTYISGHISLYGIVS
;
A
#
# COMPACT_ATOMS: atom_id res chain seq x y z
N MET A 1 1.97 -29.67 -16.71
CA MET A 1 2.30 -28.30 -16.29
C MET A 1 1.99 -27.40 -17.46
N SER A 2 1.02 -26.48 -17.35
CA SER A 2 0.84 -25.46 -18.39
C SER A 2 2.05 -24.54 -18.37
N GLU A 3 2.57 -24.14 -19.54
CA GLU A 3 3.58 -23.09 -19.60
C GLU A 3 3.08 -21.86 -18.85
N GLN A 4 3.88 -21.40 -17.90
CA GLN A 4 3.59 -20.18 -17.16
C GLN A 4 3.76 -18.99 -18.12
N PRO A 5 2.84 -18.01 -18.13
CA PRO A 5 2.98 -16.84 -18.97
C PRO A 5 4.26 -16.07 -18.60
N GLU A 6 5.18 -15.96 -19.55
CA GLU A 6 6.42 -15.20 -19.44
C GLU A 6 6.18 -13.76 -19.89
N TYR A 7 6.78 -12.78 -19.22
CA TYR A 7 6.77 -11.41 -19.70
C TYR A 7 7.55 -11.30 -21.01
N ARG A 8 6.89 -10.88 -22.09
CA ARG A 8 7.53 -10.55 -23.37
C ARG A 8 7.14 -9.14 -23.76
N PRO A 9 8.05 -8.15 -23.67
CA PRO A 9 7.71 -6.78 -24.02
C PRO A 9 7.41 -6.71 -25.54
N PRO A 10 6.24 -6.20 -25.95
CA PRO A 10 5.89 -6.13 -27.37
C PRO A 10 6.83 -5.17 -28.12
N ASN A 11 7.48 -5.65 -29.18
CA ASN A 11 8.35 -4.86 -30.05
C ASN A 11 7.64 -4.42 -31.34
N PHE A 12 7.19 -3.16 -31.38
CA PHE A 12 6.46 -2.62 -32.53
C PHE A 12 7.30 -2.40 -33.79
N THR A 13 8.61 -2.64 -33.77
CA THR A 13 9.51 -2.30 -34.90
C THR A 13 9.90 -3.48 -35.78
N ILE A 14 9.90 -4.71 -35.24
CA ILE A 14 10.50 -5.88 -35.93
C ILE A 14 9.66 -7.16 -35.84
N GLN A 15 8.46 -7.15 -35.26
CA GLN A 15 7.68 -8.37 -35.06
C GLN A 15 6.39 -8.40 -35.88
N GLU A 16 6.02 -9.59 -36.32
CA GLU A 16 4.76 -9.85 -37.02
C GLU A 16 3.56 -9.51 -36.12
N ALA A 17 2.46 -9.05 -36.73
CA ALA A 17 1.28 -8.61 -35.99
C ALA A 17 0.68 -9.69 -35.05
N SER A 18 0.79 -10.96 -35.45
CA SER A 18 0.36 -12.10 -34.62
C SER A 18 1.22 -12.28 -33.38
N GLN A 19 2.55 -12.17 -33.52
CA GLN A 19 3.49 -12.21 -32.39
C GLN A 19 3.27 -11.00 -31.47
N TYR A 20 3.08 -9.82 -32.05
CA TYR A 20 2.77 -8.61 -31.29
C TYR A 20 1.53 -8.74 -30.43
N LYS A 21 0.46 -9.33 -30.98
CA LYS A 21 -0.73 -9.62 -30.21
C LYS A 21 -0.47 -10.65 -29.10
N ALA A 22 0.28 -11.72 -29.38
CA ALA A 22 0.61 -12.75 -28.38
C ALA A 22 1.44 -12.21 -27.21
N ASP A 23 2.38 -11.30 -27.48
CA ASP A 23 3.21 -10.65 -26.46
C ASP A 23 2.36 -9.72 -25.56
N ILE A 24 1.41 -8.99 -26.15
CA ILE A 24 0.43 -8.18 -25.40
C ILE A 24 -0.45 -9.08 -24.52
N ASP A 25 -1.03 -10.14 -25.08
CA ASP A 25 -1.89 -11.06 -24.34
C ASP A 25 -1.11 -11.71 -23.18
N SER A 26 0.16 -12.08 -23.39
CA SER A 26 1.04 -12.65 -22.36
C SER A 26 1.37 -11.63 -21.25
N SER A 27 1.65 -10.38 -21.64
CA SER A 27 1.90 -9.30 -20.69
C SER A 27 0.67 -8.96 -19.85
N ILE A 28 -0.53 -8.97 -20.45
CA ILE A 28 -1.80 -8.77 -19.75
C ILE A 28 -2.09 -9.96 -18.82
N ALA A 29 -1.83 -11.19 -19.26
CA ALA A 29 -2.01 -12.37 -18.41
C ALA A 29 -1.10 -12.34 -17.19
N LEU A 30 0.16 -11.92 -17.36
CA LEU A 30 1.08 -11.71 -16.26
C LEU A 30 0.60 -10.59 -15.33
N LEU A 31 0.14 -9.47 -15.87
CA LEU A 31 -0.41 -8.37 -15.06
C LEU A 31 -1.64 -8.83 -14.26
N GLY A 32 -2.52 -9.64 -14.85
CA GLY A 32 -3.67 -10.23 -14.17
C GLY A 32 -3.24 -11.18 -13.04
N ARG A 33 -2.16 -11.95 -13.25
CA ARG A 33 -1.60 -12.83 -12.21
C ARG A 33 -0.95 -12.04 -11.07
N ILE A 34 -0.18 -11.01 -11.39
CA ILE A 34 0.38 -10.08 -10.41
C ILE A 34 -0.77 -9.42 -9.63
N ALA A 35 -1.77 -8.89 -10.32
CA ALA A 35 -2.94 -8.28 -9.67
C ALA A 35 -3.69 -9.28 -8.78
N ALA A 36 -3.80 -10.55 -9.18
CA ALA A 36 -4.40 -11.59 -8.34
C ALA A 36 -3.54 -11.94 -7.11
N ALA A 37 -2.21 -11.99 -7.27
CA ALA A 37 -1.29 -12.24 -6.16
C ALA A 37 -1.32 -11.12 -5.11
N PHE A 38 -1.46 -9.85 -5.55
CA PHE A 38 -1.55 -8.67 -4.69
C PHE A 38 -2.98 -8.29 -4.30
N ALA A 39 -4.00 -8.97 -4.82
CA ALA A 39 -5.36 -8.77 -4.36
C ALA A 39 -5.48 -9.29 -2.92
N PRO A 40 -6.27 -8.66 -2.04
CA PRO A 40 -6.64 -9.29 -0.78
C PRO A 40 -7.44 -10.55 -1.10
N HIS A 41 -6.89 -11.73 -0.82
CA HIS A 41 -7.63 -13.00 -0.82
C HIS A 41 -7.76 -13.47 0.62
N GLU A 42 -8.94 -14.00 0.95
CA GLU A 42 -9.14 -14.75 2.17
C GLU A 42 -8.21 -15.97 2.12
N LYS A 43 -7.29 -16.11 3.07
CA LYS A 43 -6.48 -17.32 3.14
C LYS A 43 -7.45 -18.48 3.47
N PRO A 44 -7.45 -19.55 2.68
CA PRO A 44 -8.36 -20.66 2.89
C PRO A 44 -8.13 -21.27 4.27
N ALA A 45 -9.20 -21.79 4.86
CA ALA A 45 -9.09 -22.62 6.05
C ALA A 45 -8.15 -23.81 5.76
N ILE A 46 -7.41 -24.23 6.78
CA ILE A 46 -6.43 -25.32 6.67
C ILE A 46 -6.82 -26.37 7.71
N ALA A 47 -6.75 -27.64 7.33
CA ALA A 47 -6.96 -28.75 8.24
C ALA A 47 -5.70 -28.99 9.09
N GLU A 48 -5.90 -29.34 10.36
CA GLU A 48 -4.79 -29.75 11.22
C GLU A 48 -4.20 -31.09 10.77
N ILE A 49 -2.87 -31.20 10.85
CA ILE A 49 -2.13 -32.44 10.66
C ILE A 49 -1.18 -32.60 11.84
N SER A 50 -1.34 -33.71 12.56
CA SER A 50 -0.58 -34.04 13.76
C SER A 50 0.04 -35.43 13.64
N GLU A 51 1.21 -35.61 14.24
CA GLU A 51 1.91 -36.89 14.33
C GLU A 51 1.99 -37.35 15.79
N VAL A 52 1.75 -38.64 16.00
CA VAL A 52 1.87 -39.31 17.28
C VAL A 52 2.89 -40.43 17.14
N THR A 53 4.01 -40.32 17.86
CA THR A 53 5.00 -41.38 17.97
C THR A 53 4.71 -42.20 19.21
N THR A 54 4.24 -43.42 18.98
CA THR A 54 3.86 -44.38 20.02
C THR A 54 5.07 -45.02 20.69
N ILE A 55 4.89 -45.53 21.91
CA ILE A 55 5.85 -46.41 22.58
C ILE A 55 5.27 -47.82 22.69
N ALA A 56 6.13 -48.81 22.94
CA ALA A 56 5.67 -50.16 23.24
C ALA A 56 4.98 -50.18 24.60
N ASP A 57 3.95 -51.01 24.71
CA ASP A 57 3.43 -51.37 26.02
C ASP A 57 4.44 -52.26 26.76
N VAL A 58 4.57 -52.04 28.06
CA VAL A 58 5.38 -52.85 28.96
C VAL A 58 4.53 -53.20 30.16
N ALA A 59 4.07 -54.46 30.22
CA ALA A 59 3.23 -54.99 31.29
C ALA A 59 1.94 -54.20 31.54
N GLY A 60 1.28 -53.71 30.48
CA GLY A 60 0.00 -53.00 30.56
C GLY A 60 0.10 -51.56 31.03
N ASN A 61 1.28 -50.92 30.91
CA ASN A 61 1.47 -49.55 31.38
C ASN A 61 0.67 -48.51 30.59
N LEU A 62 0.17 -48.84 29.40
CA LEU A 62 -0.72 -47.96 28.64
C LEU A 62 -2.19 -48.12 29.02
N ASP A 63 -2.58 -49.14 29.81
CA ASP A 63 -3.98 -49.43 30.08
C ASP A 63 -4.66 -48.30 30.86
N GLY A 64 -5.76 -47.77 30.32
CA GLY A 64 -6.50 -46.64 30.86
C GLY A 64 -5.85 -45.26 30.63
N THR A 65 -4.66 -45.20 30.03
CA THR A 65 -4.02 -43.93 29.66
C THR A 65 -4.68 -43.31 28.42
N TYR A 66 -4.52 -42.00 28.22
CA TYR A 66 -5.14 -41.30 27.11
C TYR A 66 -4.44 -40.00 26.71
N PHE A 67 -4.78 -39.52 25.51
CA PHE A 67 -4.47 -38.18 25.03
C PHE A 67 -5.71 -37.52 24.43
N THR A 68 -5.67 -36.20 24.25
CA THR A 68 -6.77 -35.42 23.66
C THR A 68 -6.45 -35.02 22.23
N LEU A 69 -7.46 -35.00 21.36
CA LEU A 69 -7.39 -34.67 19.93
C LEU A 69 -8.66 -33.92 19.55
N SER A 70 -8.60 -32.96 18.63
CA SER A 70 -9.79 -32.19 18.24
C SER A 70 -9.93 -32.07 16.73
N SER A 71 -11.17 -32.15 16.23
CA SER A 71 -11.57 -31.62 14.93
C SER A 71 -12.10 -30.20 15.10
N PRO A 72 -12.36 -29.44 14.01
CA PRO A 72 -13.00 -28.13 14.13
C PRO A 72 -14.39 -28.15 14.78
N THR A 73 -15.02 -29.32 14.91
CA THR A 73 -16.40 -29.45 15.38
C THR A 73 -16.59 -30.38 16.57
N THR A 74 -15.62 -31.26 16.84
CA THR A 74 -15.72 -32.30 17.86
C THR A 74 -14.39 -32.48 18.58
N ASP A 75 -14.46 -32.49 19.91
CA ASP A 75 -13.34 -32.87 20.76
C ASP A 75 -13.36 -34.39 20.99
N PHE A 76 -12.18 -35.00 21.02
CA PHE A 76 -11.97 -36.43 21.24
C PHE A 76 -10.98 -36.68 22.38
N TYR A 77 -11.10 -37.86 22.98
CA TYR A 77 -10.04 -38.43 23.80
C TYR A 77 -9.75 -39.85 23.33
N VAL A 78 -8.50 -40.12 22.99
CA VAL A 78 -8.04 -41.42 22.52
C VAL A 78 -7.46 -42.17 23.71
N TRP A 79 -8.07 -43.28 24.09
CA TRP A 79 -7.71 -44.03 25.30
C TRP A 79 -7.43 -45.49 24.99
N PHE A 80 -6.55 -46.10 25.78
CA PHE A 80 -6.00 -47.43 25.51
C PHE A 80 -6.59 -48.49 26.44
N ASN A 81 -6.99 -49.62 25.89
CA ASN A 81 -7.58 -50.75 26.60
C ASN A 81 -6.80 -52.04 26.32
N ALA A 82 -6.10 -52.55 27.33
CA ALA A 82 -5.42 -53.84 27.26
C ALA A 82 -6.45 -54.97 27.37
N THR A 83 -6.78 -55.59 26.23
CA THR A 83 -7.86 -56.58 26.12
C THR A 83 -7.62 -57.90 26.88
N ASP A 84 -6.37 -58.18 27.24
CA ASP A 84 -5.94 -59.34 28.01
C ASP A 84 -5.76 -59.05 29.51
N LEU A 85 -5.93 -57.79 29.93
CA LEU A 85 -5.94 -57.37 31.32
C LEU A 85 -7.37 -57.10 31.80
N SER A 86 -7.60 -57.25 33.10
CA SER A 86 -8.86 -56.88 33.74
C SER A 86 -8.66 -55.60 34.53
N GLY A 87 -9.41 -54.54 34.23
CA GLY A 87 -9.40 -53.34 35.05
C GLY A 87 -9.38 -52.02 34.29
N SER A 88 -9.20 -52.03 32.96
CA SER A 88 -9.31 -50.82 32.16
C SER A 88 -10.65 -50.13 32.37
N SER A 89 -10.61 -48.83 32.59
CA SER A 89 -11.80 -48.00 32.75
C SER A 89 -11.72 -46.81 31.80
N ASP A 90 -12.76 -46.65 30.98
CA ASP A 90 -12.95 -45.48 30.14
C ASP A 90 -12.83 -44.18 30.98
N PRO A 91 -11.89 -43.27 30.64
CA PRO A 91 -11.73 -41.99 31.33
C PRO A 91 -13.01 -41.12 31.35
N GLY A 92 -13.90 -41.25 30.36
CA GLY A 92 -15.21 -40.60 30.36
C GLY A 92 -15.18 -39.06 30.40
N LEU A 93 -14.33 -38.43 29.57
CA LEU A 93 -14.19 -36.96 29.56
C LEU A 93 -15.48 -36.27 29.10
N SER A 94 -16.01 -35.39 29.97
CA SER A 94 -17.22 -34.62 29.66
C SER A 94 -16.98 -33.67 28.50
N GLY A 95 -17.82 -33.76 27.47
CA GLY A 95 -17.78 -32.89 26.30
C GLY A 95 -16.91 -33.41 25.14
N ALA A 96 -16.21 -34.52 25.32
CA ALA A 96 -15.40 -35.16 24.29
C ALA A 96 -15.93 -36.57 23.95
N THR A 97 -15.66 -37.02 22.73
CA THR A 97 -16.01 -38.37 22.26
C THR A 97 -14.83 -39.33 22.46
N GLY A 98 -15.08 -40.46 23.12
CA GLY A 98 -14.04 -41.46 23.38
C GLY A 98 -13.70 -42.31 22.16
N ILE A 99 -12.41 -42.44 21.88
CA ILE A 99 -11.85 -43.34 20.85
C ILE A 99 -11.04 -44.42 21.58
N GLN A 100 -11.63 -45.60 21.69
CA GLN A 100 -10.98 -46.74 22.35
C GLN A 100 -9.99 -47.42 21.40
N ILE A 101 -8.75 -47.59 21.86
CA ILE A 101 -7.71 -48.36 21.19
C ILE A 101 -7.55 -49.70 21.92
N ASP A 102 -8.07 -50.76 21.31
CA ASP A 102 -7.87 -52.12 21.79
C ASP A 102 -6.49 -52.64 21.42
N TYR A 103 -5.76 -53.15 22.42
CA TYR A 103 -4.43 -53.73 22.24
C TYR A 103 -4.22 -54.93 23.19
N THR A 104 -3.09 -55.63 23.07
CA THR A 104 -2.69 -56.72 23.99
C THR A 104 -1.45 -56.29 24.78
N SER A 105 -1.37 -56.65 26.07
CA SER A 105 -0.18 -56.33 26.88
C SER A 105 1.12 -56.80 26.22
N ASP A 106 2.18 -56.01 26.40
CA ASP A 106 3.50 -56.16 25.77
C ASP A 106 3.52 -56.00 24.22
N ASP A 107 2.48 -55.40 23.64
CA ASP A 107 2.48 -55.02 22.22
C ASP A 107 3.57 -54.01 21.88
N SER A 108 4.22 -54.23 20.73
CA SER A 108 5.26 -53.31 20.21
C SER A 108 4.67 -51.95 19.83
N ALA A 109 5.49 -50.89 19.84
CA ALA A 109 5.07 -49.56 19.42
C ALA A 109 4.38 -49.55 18.04
N ALA A 110 4.94 -50.27 17.06
CA ALA A 110 4.34 -50.39 15.74
C ALA A 110 2.96 -51.11 15.75
N THR A 111 2.76 -52.05 16.68
CA THR A 111 1.45 -52.70 16.86
C THR A 111 0.43 -51.72 17.45
N ILE A 112 0.84 -50.95 18.47
CA ILE A 112 0.01 -49.90 19.08
C ILE A 112 -0.36 -48.82 18.04
N ALA A 113 0.60 -48.36 17.25
CA ALA A 113 0.36 -47.40 16.17
C ALA A 113 -0.62 -47.94 15.11
N ALA A 114 -0.52 -49.22 14.74
CA ALA A 114 -1.45 -49.83 13.80
C ALA A 114 -2.87 -49.95 14.37
N ALA A 115 -3.02 -50.30 15.64
CA ALA A 115 -4.31 -50.35 16.33
C ALA A 115 -4.93 -48.94 16.43
N MET A 116 -4.12 -47.95 16.82
CA MET A 116 -4.54 -46.55 16.89
C MET A 116 -5.02 -46.02 15.53
N ASN A 117 -4.25 -46.29 14.47
CA ASN A 117 -4.62 -45.91 13.12
C ASN A 117 -5.97 -46.51 12.69
N ALA A 118 -6.20 -47.79 12.98
CA ALA A 118 -7.44 -48.47 12.60
C ALA A 118 -8.68 -47.87 13.30
N ALA A 119 -8.56 -47.50 14.58
CA ALA A 119 -9.65 -46.88 15.33
C ALA A 119 -9.93 -45.44 14.87
N ILE A 120 -8.89 -44.64 14.63
CA ILE A 120 -9.04 -43.24 14.21
C ILE A 120 -9.57 -43.14 12.78
N ASP A 121 -9.06 -43.95 11.84
CA ASP A 121 -9.49 -43.93 10.43
C ASP A 121 -10.95 -44.38 10.22
N ALA A 122 -11.55 -45.03 11.23
CA ALA A 122 -12.95 -45.39 11.22
C ALA A 122 -13.89 -44.19 11.45
N LEU A 123 -13.38 -43.06 11.94
CA LEU A 123 -14.16 -41.84 12.20
C LEU A 123 -14.29 -40.99 10.93
N ALA A 124 -15.50 -40.50 10.66
CA ALA A 124 -15.77 -39.73 9.46
C ALA A 124 -15.07 -38.35 9.43
N GLU A 125 -14.72 -37.80 10.60
CA GLU A 125 -14.15 -36.47 10.76
C GLU A 125 -12.63 -36.44 10.63
N LEU A 126 -11.97 -37.60 10.64
CA LEU A 126 -10.53 -37.74 10.66
C LEU A 126 -10.08 -38.62 9.49
N ASN A 127 -8.82 -38.47 9.09
CA ASN A 127 -8.09 -39.46 8.31
C ASN A 127 -6.84 -39.83 9.11
N SER A 128 -6.45 -41.10 9.06
CA SER A 128 -5.23 -41.54 9.73
C SER A 128 -4.39 -42.41 8.80
N SER A 129 -3.07 -42.26 8.91
CA SER A 129 -2.12 -43.18 8.28
C SER A 129 -1.00 -43.54 9.25
N VAL A 130 -0.42 -44.73 9.09
CA VAL A 130 0.64 -45.22 9.97
C VAL A 130 1.89 -45.60 9.18
N ALA A 131 3.04 -45.23 9.71
CA ALA A 131 4.36 -45.64 9.24
C ALA A 131 5.24 -46.02 10.44
N SER A 132 5.51 -47.32 10.60
CA SER A 132 6.20 -47.86 11.79
C SER A 132 5.41 -47.55 13.06
N ASP A 133 5.98 -46.78 13.97
CA ASP A 133 5.49 -46.37 15.29
C ASP A 133 4.91 -44.95 15.27
N ILE A 134 4.87 -44.30 14.10
CA ILE A 134 4.32 -42.95 13.90
C ILE A 134 2.96 -43.05 13.22
N VAL A 135 1.96 -42.39 13.80
CA VAL A 135 0.63 -42.20 13.21
C VAL A 135 0.45 -40.74 12.84
N THR A 136 0.18 -40.48 11.57
CA THR A 136 -0.17 -39.16 11.04
C THR A 136 -1.69 -39.06 10.98
N ILE A 137 -2.24 -38.14 11.76
CA ILE A 137 -3.67 -37.85 11.88
C ILE A 137 -3.94 -36.51 11.19
N SER A 138 -4.95 -36.46 10.34
CA SER A 138 -5.39 -35.23 9.69
C SER A 138 -6.89 -35.01 9.86
N ASN A 139 -7.29 -33.80 10.23
CA ASN A 139 -8.69 -33.40 10.22
C ASN A 139 -9.22 -33.44 8.78
N ARG A 140 -10.40 -34.02 8.59
CA ARG A 140 -11.03 -34.07 7.27
C ARG A 140 -11.64 -32.71 6.90
N ASP A 141 -12.18 -32.02 7.90
CA ASP A 141 -12.67 -30.65 7.75
C ASP A 141 -11.55 -29.64 8.05
N GLN A 142 -11.56 -28.53 7.33
CA GLN A 142 -10.64 -27.42 7.53
C GLN A 142 -11.18 -26.49 8.62
N GLY A 143 -10.30 -25.94 9.45
CA GLY A 143 -10.68 -25.00 10.50
C GLY A 143 -9.78 -25.07 11.72
N SER A 144 -10.04 -24.19 12.69
CA SER A 144 -9.33 -24.18 13.97
C SER A 144 -9.68 -25.42 14.77
N ALA A 145 -8.65 -26.13 15.25
CA ALA A 145 -8.76 -27.23 16.17
C ALA A 145 -7.87 -26.96 17.38
N THR A 146 -8.24 -27.50 18.54
CA THR A 146 -7.37 -27.49 19.71
C THR A 146 -6.28 -28.54 19.52
N ASP A 147 -5.03 -28.11 19.69
CA ASP A 147 -3.83 -28.93 19.58
C ASP A 147 -3.96 -30.26 20.34
N ILE A 148 -3.40 -31.31 19.75
CA ILE A 148 -3.25 -32.63 20.38
C ILE A 148 -2.39 -32.52 21.66
N VAL A 149 -2.84 -33.13 22.77
CA VAL A 149 -2.13 -33.07 24.07
C VAL A 149 -2.09 -34.43 24.74
N ASP A 150 -0.87 -34.86 25.09
CA ASP A 150 -0.66 -36.02 25.97
C ASP A 150 -1.14 -35.72 27.39
N ILE A 151 -1.85 -36.66 27.99
CA ILE A 151 -2.18 -36.58 29.41
C ILE A 151 -1.27 -37.52 30.20
N ASP A 152 -1.21 -38.79 29.82
CA ASP A 152 -0.46 -39.81 30.56
C ASP A 152 -0.01 -41.02 29.74
N THR A 153 -0.03 -40.96 28.40
CA THR A 153 0.44 -42.08 27.55
C THR A 153 1.96 -42.18 27.50
N GLY A 154 2.68 -41.05 27.66
CA GLY A 154 4.13 -40.98 27.48
C GLY A 154 4.57 -41.02 26.01
N PHE A 155 3.64 -40.83 25.07
CA PHE A 155 3.94 -40.69 23.64
C PHE A 155 4.57 -39.32 23.33
N SER A 156 5.11 -39.19 22.13
CA SER A 156 5.59 -37.90 21.61
C SER A 156 4.64 -37.38 20.52
N PHE A 157 4.38 -36.08 20.54
CA PHE A 157 3.40 -35.42 19.67
C PHE A 157 4.07 -34.29 18.87
N ALA A 158 3.70 -34.15 17.61
CA ALA A 158 4.15 -33.05 16.76
C ALA A 158 2.99 -32.51 15.92
N ILE A 159 2.82 -31.19 15.89
CA ILE A 159 1.88 -30.52 14.99
C ILE A 159 2.64 -30.17 13.71
N ILE A 160 2.31 -30.84 12.61
CA ILE A 160 2.94 -30.64 11.31
C ILE A 160 2.29 -29.47 10.58
N THR A 161 0.98 -29.29 10.76
CA THR A 161 0.21 -28.17 10.21
C THR A 161 -0.87 -27.81 11.19
N GLN A 162 -0.87 -26.57 11.68
CA GLN A 162 -1.91 -26.07 12.58
C GLN A 162 -3.24 -25.91 11.84
N GLY A 163 -4.33 -26.39 12.44
CA GLY A 163 -5.69 -26.08 11.98
C GLY A 163 -6.02 -24.60 12.16
N GLY A 164 -6.62 -23.97 11.14
CA GLY A 164 -7.07 -22.59 11.26
C GLY A 164 -8.21 -22.26 10.31
N ASP A 165 -9.13 -21.40 10.75
CA ASP A 165 -10.35 -21.00 10.02
C ASP A 165 -10.10 -20.04 8.84
N GLY A 166 -8.88 -20.01 8.33
CA GLY A 166 -8.37 -18.83 7.65
C GLY A 166 -8.00 -17.77 8.68
N PRO A 167 -7.32 -16.69 8.27
CA PRO A 167 -6.77 -15.74 9.23
C PRO A 167 -7.86 -14.94 9.93
N ASP A 168 -7.89 -15.04 11.25
CA ASP A 168 -8.26 -13.92 12.13
C ASP A 168 -7.23 -12.76 12.06
N ASP A 169 -6.09 -12.98 11.39
CA ASP A 169 -4.94 -12.07 11.32
C ASP A 169 -4.55 -11.75 9.86
N LEU A 170 -4.75 -10.51 9.41
CA LEU A 170 -4.45 -10.04 8.05
C LEU A 170 -2.96 -10.27 7.69
N SER A 171 -2.67 -11.48 7.24
CA SER A 171 -1.36 -11.90 6.80
C SER A 171 -1.27 -11.53 5.32
N LEU A 172 -0.64 -10.39 5.03
CA LEU A 172 -0.29 -10.03 3.66
C LEU A 172 0.81 -10.99 3.18
N TYR A 173 0.42 -12.14 2.65
CA TYR A 173 1.32 -12.98 1.89
C TYR A 173 1.61 -12.27 0.58
N ILE A 174 2.71 -11.52 0.56
CA ILE A 174 3.38 -11.21 -0.70
C ILE A 174 3.92 -12.57 -1.15
N ASP A 175 3.29 -13.14 -2.18
CA ASP A 175 3.77 -14.34 -2.87
C ASP A 175 5.28 -14.25 -3.06
N GLU A 176 6.01 -15.38 -3.08
CA GLU A 176 7.48 -15.43 -3.11
C GLU A 176 8.11 -14.72 -4.34
N GLY A 177 7.28 -14.15 -5.20
CA GLY A 177 7.65 -13.24 -6.27
C GLY A 177 7.82 -11.78 -5.83
N PHE A 178 9.09 -11.41 -5.69
CA PHE A 178 9.64 -10.15 -6.20
C PHE A 178 9.53 -8.91 -5.29
N ILE A 179 10.39 -8.85 -4.27
CA ILE A 179 10.87 -7.55 -3.78
C ILE A 179 12.09 -7.17 -4.61
N LEU A 180 11.95 -6.16 -5.47
CA LEU A 180 13.07 -5.47 -6.11
C LEU A 180 13.85 -4.69 -5.05
N ASN A 181 14.67 -5.40 -4.26
CA ASN A 181 15.61 -4.74 -3.38
C ASN A 181 16.80 -4.24 -4.22
N ASN A 182 16.79 -2.92 -4.43
CA ASN A 182 17.92 -2.05 -4.76
C ASN A 182 18.28 -1.87 -6.26
N PRO A 183 18.30 -0.61 -6.77
CA PRO A 183 18.65 -0.31 -8.17
C PRO A 183 20.15 -0.46 -8.54
N ASN A 184 21.01 -1.02 -7.68
CA ASN A 184 22.47 -0.98 -7.86
C ASN A 184 23.22 -2.33 -7.97
N LEU A 185 22.60 -3.40 -8.45
CA LEU A 185 23.35 -4.64 -8.77
C LEU A 185 23.05 -5.19 -10.16
N ILE A 186 23.73 -4.60 -11.15
CA ILE A 186 24.07 -5.32 -12.39
C ILE A 186 25.20 -6.30 -12.03
N GLY A 187 24.86 -7.56 -11.75
CA GLY A 187 25.84 -8.64 -11.74
C GLY A 187 25.70 -9.65 -10.59
N ASN A 188 25.38 -10.88 -10.98
CA ASN A 188 25.39 -12.15 -10.23
C ASN A 188 24.09 -12.54 -9.51
N ASN A 189 23.40 -13.45 -10.21
CA ASN A 189 22.21 -14.19 -9.81
C ASN A 189 22.49 -15.13 -8.62
N GLY A 190 22.25 -14.64 -7.41
CA GLY A 190 22.01 -15.46 -6.23
C GLY A 190 20.73 -14.98 -5.57
N MET A 191 19.61 -15.65 -5.86
CA MET A 191 18.34 -15.44 -5.15
C MET A 191 18.51 -16.00 -3.74
N ASP A 192 18.66 -15.13 -2.75
CA ASP A 192 18.59 -15.52 -1.34
C ASP A 192 17.12 -15.45 -0.90
N THR A 193 16.58 -16.59 -0.50
CA THR A 193 15.18 -16.76 -0.09
C THR A 193 15.04 -16.28 1.35
N ILE A 194 14.45 -15.10 1.55
CA ILE A 194 14.05 -14.67 2.89
C ILE A 194 12.74 -15.37 3.23
N ALA A 195 12.84 -16.48 3.96
CA ALA A 195 11.72 -17.23 4.48
C ALA A 195 10.97 -16.36 5.52
N SER A 196 9.87 -15.75 5.08
CA SER A 196 8.86 -15.10 5.92
C SER A 196 9.32 -13.83 6.68
N GLN A 197 8.66 -12.70 6.40
CA GLN A 197 8.67 -11.55 7.28
C GLN A 197 7.35 -11.52 8.06
N ILE A 198 7.31 -12.25 9.17
CA ILE A 198 6.26 -12.14 10.17
C ILE A 198 6.29 -10.70 10.72
N ILE A 199 5.15 -10.02 10.70
CA ILE A 199 4.94 -8.81 11.51
C ILE A 199 4.90 -9.29 12.96
N SER A 200 6.07 -9.48 13.56
CA SER A 200 6.15 -9.69 15.00
C SER A 200 5.89 -8.35 15.68
N GLU A 201 5.24 -8.40 16.84
CA GLU A 201 4.84 -7.30 17.74
C GLU A 201 6.04 -6.49 18.29
N GLY A 202 6.95 -6.05 17.41
CA GLY A 202 8.15 -5.29 17.74
C GLY A 202 7.85 -3.82 17.95
N SER A 203 7.32 -3.45 19.12
CA SER A 203 7.42 -2.10 19.74
C SER A 203 6.86 -0.87 18.99
N GLY A 204 6.13 -1.04 17.89
CA GLY A 204 5.48 0.06 17.16
C GLY A 204 4.14 -0.32 16.54
N GLY A 205 3.44 -1.28 17.13
CA GLY A 205 2.24 -1.92 16.58
C GLY A 205 1.03 -1.01 16.45
N ILE A 206 0.08 -1.44 15.61
CA ILE A 206 -1.25 -0.82 15.47
C ILE A 206 -2.07 -1.21 16.71
N GLU A 207 -1.95 -0.42 17.78
CA GLU A 207 -2.69 -0.65 19.02
C GLU A 207 -4.02 0.10 19.05
N ALA A 208 -5.05 -0.51 19.64
CA ALA A 208 -6.31 0.15 19.90
C ALA A 208 -6.09 1.42 20.74
N PRO A 209 -6.75 2.54 20.40
CA PRO A 209 -6.68 3.73 21.22
C PRO A 209 -7.33 3.51 22.59
N GLY A 210 -6.91 4.28 23.58
CA GLY A 210 -7.35 4.09 24.98
C GLY A 210 -8.72 4.70 25.28
N VAL A 211 -8.99 5.91 24.78
CA VAL A 211 -10.15 6.71 25.22
C VAL A 211 -11.11 7.04 24.09
N ASN A 212 -10.61 7.46 22.93
CA ASN A 212 -11.46 7.80 21.79
C ASN A 212 -10.94 7.14 20.50
N PRO A 213 -11.78 6.99 19.47
CA PRO A 213 -11.33 6.49 18.17
C PRO A 213 -10.16 7.32 17.61
N ARG A 214 -9.32 6.67 16.81
CA ARG A 214 -8.12 7.26 16.19
C ARG A 214 -8.06 6.83 14.73
N ILE A 215 -7.50 7.67 13.88
CA ILE A 215 -7.15 7.28 12.51
C ILE A 215 -5.64 7.25 12.39
N ASP A 216 -5.07 6.10 12.05
CA ASP A 216 -3.65 5.97 11.75
C ASP A 216 -3.43 5.89 10.24
N ARG A 217 -2.26 6.26 9.75
CA ARG A 217 -1.93 6.25 8.32
C ARG A 217 -0.66 5.44 8.05
N VAL A 218 -0.70 4.60 7.02
CA VAL A 218 0.50 3.97 6.46
C VAL A 218 1.00 4.80 5.30
N VAL A 219 2.28 5.16 5.36
CA VAL A 219 2.96 5.89 4.30
C VAL A 219 4.16 5.09 3.83
N ILE A 220 4.60 5.32 2.60
CA ILE A 220 5.79 4.69 2.02
C ILE A 220 6.78 5.79 1.65
N ASN A 221 8.07 5.58 1.94
CA ASN A 221 9.12 6.37 1.35
C ASN A 221 9.33 5.90 -0.10
N PRO A 222 9.12 6.75 -1.12
CA PRO A 222 9.21 6.33 -2.52
C PRO A 222 10.63 5.99 -2.96
N ASP A 223 11.66 6.52 -2.27
CA ASP A 223 13.06 6.27 -2.61
C ASP A 223 13.55 4.92 -2.05
N THR A 224 13.08 4.55 -0.86
CA THR A 224 13.55 3.34 -0.16
C THR A 224 12.55 2.18 -0.20
N GLY A 225 11.29 2.44 -0.51
CA GLY A 225 10.20 1.46 -0.41
C GLY A 225 9.79 1.10 1.03
N VAL A 226 10.43 1.70 2.04
CA VAL A 226 10.15 1.40 3.44
C VAL A 226 8.83 2.06 3.84
N TYR A 227 7.94 1.26 4.44
CA TYR A 227 6.69 1.76 5.02
C TYR A 227 6.91 2.35 6.42
N GLU A 228 6.03 3.25 6.83
CA GLU A 228 6.02 3.87 8.14
C GLU A 228 4.56 4.05 8.59
N LEU A 229 4.29 3.78 9.86
CA LEU A 229 3.00 4.04 10.50
C LEU A 229 3.03 5.41 11.16
N VAL A 230 2.11 6.29 10.76
CA VAL A 230 1.89 7.60 11.36
C VAL A 230 0.64 7.50 12.23
N SER A 231 0.82 7.48 13.55
CA SER A 231 -0.32 7.45 14.48
C SER A 231 -1.07 8.78 14.50
N GLY A 232 -2.40 8.72 14.50
CA GLY A 232 -3.25 9.89 14.64
C GLY A 232 -3.36 10.40 16.07
N THR A 233 -4.28 11.35 16.28
CA THR A 233 -4.70 11.80 17.62
C THR A 233 -6.07 11.23 17.94
N GLU A 234 -6.27 10.72 19.16
CA GLU A 234 -7.56 10.24 19.64
C GLU A 234 -8.58 11.39 19.73
N ALA A 235 -9.76 11.22 19.13
CA ALA A 235 -10.86 12.17 19.25
C ALA A 235 -12.21 11.48 19.00
N ILE A 236 -13.31 12.07 19.48
CA ILE A 236 -14.68 11.57 19.23
C ILE A 236 -14.97 11.52 17.71
N SER A 237 -14.34 12.43 16.96
CA SER A 237 -14.35 12.46 15.50
C SER A 237 -12.90 12.62 15.03
N PRO A 238 -12.13 11.53 14.93
CA PRO A 238 -10.72 11.60 14.58
C PRO A 238 -10.55 12.09 13.14
N THR A 239 -9.50 12.88 12.92
CA THR A 239 -9.03 13.24 11.58
C THR A 239 -7.74 12.48 11.29
N PRO A 240 -7.49 12.07 10.03
CA PRO A 240 -6.23 11.44 9.66
C PRO A 240 -5.04 12.36 9.99
N PRO A 241 -3.90 11.84 10.42
CA PRO A 241 -2.70 12.63 10.61
C PRO A 241 -2.26 13.25 9.28
N ASP A 242 -1.49 14.34 9.34
CA ASP A 242 -0.90 14.95 8.14
C ASP A 242 0.04 13.97 7.43
N LEU A 243 0.13 14.08 6.11
CA LEU A 243 1.10 13.29 5.32
C LEU A 243 2.51 13.83 5.59
N PRO A 244 3.45 13.04 6.13
CA PRO A 244 4.82 13.49 6.30
C PRO A 244 5.43 13.91 4.95
N PRO A 245 6.28 14.94 4.93
CA PRO A 245 7.01 15.31 3.71
C PRO A 245 7.73 14.10 3.10
N GLU A 246 7.83 14.07 1.77
CA GLU A 246 8.56 13.04 1.02
C GLU A 246 8.01 11.61 1.16
N LYS A 247 6.82 11.43 1.74
CA LYS A 247 6.14 10.14 1.79
C LYS A 247 4.93 10.12 0.88
N ILE A 248 4.59 8.94 0.38
CA ILE A 248 3.36 8.69 -0.37
C ILE A 248 2.34 7.97 0.53
N PRO A 249 1.06 8.36 0.51
CA PRO A 249 0.04 7.69 1.31
C PRO A 249 -0.29 6.32 0.71
N ASN A 250 -0.46 5.31 1.57
CA ASN A 250 -0.91 3.98 1.16
C ASN A 250 -2.36 3.75 1.61
N CYS A 251 -2.61 3.74 2.91
CA CYS A 251 -3.94 3.57 3.46
C CYS A 251 -4.07 4.22 4.85
N GLN A 252 -5.31 4.34 5.31
CA GLN A 252 -5.63 4.71 6.68
C GLN A 252 -6.36 3.57 7.39
N PHE A 253 -6.21 3.51 8.70
CA PHE A 253 -6.97 2.63 9.59
C PHE A 253 -7.80 3.47 10.54
N ARG A 254 -9.12 3.24 10.60
CA ARG A 254 -9.94 3.75 11.69
C ARG A 254 -9.97 2.72 12.83
N LEU A 255 -9.38 3.10 13.96
CA LEU A 255 -9.32 2.29 15.17
C LEU A 255 -10.37 2.78 16.17
N GLU A 256 -11.21 1.85 16.63
CA GLU A 256 -12.10 2.05 17.77
C GLU A 256 -11.39 1.57 19.05
N THR A 257 -11.82 2.02 20.23
CA THR A 257 -11.17 1.64 21.50
C THR A 257 -11.24 0.15 21.82
N SER A 258 -12.11 -0.58 21.12
CA SER A 258 -12.26 -2.03 21.21
C SER A 258 -11.69 -2.78 20.00
N THR A 259 -10.91 -2.12 19.13
CA THR A 259 -10.38 -2.77 17.92
C THR A 259 -9.33 -3.80 18.31
N THR A 260 -9.69 -5.08 18.16
CA THR A 260 -8.76 -6.22 18.30
C THR A 260 -8.39 -6.83 16.95
N ILE A 261 -9.13 -6.51 15.89
CA ILE A 261 -8.96 -7.04 14.52
C ILE A 261 -9.15 -5.90 13.51
N LEU A 262 -8.24 -5.79 12.54
CA LEU A 262 -8.35 -4.87 11.40
C LEU A 262 -9.13 -5.51 10.24
N ARG A 263 -10.38 -5.10 10.07
CA ARG A 263 -11.24 -5.54 8.94
C ARG A 263 -11.12 -4.59 7.76
N ASN A 264 -11.43 -5.05 6.55
CA ASN A 264 -11.49 -4.21 5.35
C ASN A 264 -12.38 -2.96 5.52
N SER A 265 -13.45 -3.05 6.30
CA SER A 265 -14.32 -1.91 6.60
C SER A 265 -13.64 -0.78 7.39
N LEU A 266 -12.52 -1.07 8.05
CA LEU A 266 -11.71 -0.11 8.81
C LEU A 266 -10.57 0.48 7.98
N ILE A 267 -10.32 -0.06 6.77
CA ILE A 267 -9.24 0.37 5.89
C ILE A 267 -9.80 1.33 4.84
N THR A 268 -9.21 2.52 4.75
CA THR A 268 -9.45 3.44 3.63
C THR A 268 -8.20 3.45 2.75
N ASP A 269 -8.33 2.96 1.51
CA ASP A 269 -7.24 2.96 0.52
C ASP A 269 -6.99 4.39 0.02
N GLU A 270 -5.74 4.87 0.14
CA GLU A 270 -5.31 6.18 -0.33
C GLU A 270 -4.42 6.11 -1.58
N ARG A 271 -4.13 4.91 -2.11
CA ARG A 271 -3.32 4.70 -3.32
C ARG A 271 -4.00 5.27 -4.57
N VAL A 272 -5.30 5.49 -4.52
CA VAL A 272 -6.07 6.10 -5.63
C VAL A 272 -5.54 7.50 -5.99
N ALA A 273 -4.90 8.22 -5.05
CA ALA A 273 -4.28 9.51 -5.35
C ALA A 273 -3.03 9.41 -6.25
N ILE A 274 -2.41 8.23 -6.37
CA ILE A 274 -1.23 7.98 -7.23
C ILE A 274 -1.64 7.59 -8.65
N SER A 275 -2.90 7.24 -8.93
CA SER A 275 -3.31 7.00 -10.32
C SER A 275 -3.32 8.27 -11.18
N ALA A 276 -3.27 9.46 -10.56
CA ALA A 276 -3.02 10.73 -11.23
C ALA A 276 -1.54 10.95 -11.61
N PHE A 277 -0.63 10.12 -11.10
CA PHE A 277 0.78 10.05 -11.47
C PHE A 277 1.06 9.07 -12.62
N ARG A 278 0.05 8.70 -13.43
CA ARG A 278 0.34 8.27 -14.80
C ARG A 278 0.96 9.46 -15.51
N THR A 279 2.29 9.60 -15.39
CA THR A 279 3.10 10.48 -16.21
C THR A 279 2.69 10.19 -17.64
N THR A 280 2.00 11.13 -18.26
CA THR A 280 1.91 11.13 -19.72
C THR A 280 3.34 10.93 -20.22
N PRO A 281 3.61 9.92 -21.08
CA PRO A 281 4.96 9.66 -21.55
C PRO A 281 5.65 10.97 -21.95
N GLY A 282 6.84 11.22 -21.41
CA GLY A 282 7.56 12.48 -21.61
C GLY A 282 7.32 13.57 -20.55
N ARG A 283 6.62 13.30 -19.43
CA ARG A 283 6.45 14.26 -18.32
C ARG A 283 7.19 13.79 -17.06
N GLU A 284 8.14 14.57 -16.57
CA GLU A 284 8.93 14.31 -15.35
C GLU A 284 8.53 15.30 -14.24
N LEU A 285 8.23 14.82 -13.03
CA LEU A 285 7.99 15.71 -11.88
C LEU A 285 9.32 16.31 -11.43
N ILE A 286 9.39 17.64 -11.34
CA ILE A 286 10.57 18.37 -10.87
C ILE A 286 10.41 18.75 -9.40
N GLU A 287 9.32 19.43 -9.06
CA GLU A 287 9.08 19.91 -7.69
C GLU A 287 7.58 19.97 -7.42
N SER A 288 7.19 19.76 -6.17
CA SER A 288 5.80 19.80 -5.77
C SER A 288 5.61 20.46 -4.41
N LYS A 289 4.60 21.33 -4.30
CA LYS A 289 4.32 22.10 -3.09
C LYS A 289 2.86 22.00 -2.67
N ASN A 290 2.66 21.61 -1.42
CA ASN A 290 1.40 21.79 -0.73
C ASN A 290 1.17 23.27 -0.44
N VAL A 291 0.01 23.75 -0.83
CA VAL A 291 -0.43 25.13 -0.63
C VAL A 291 -1.22 25.17 0.67
N SER A 292 -0.50 25.29 1.77
CA SER A 292 -1.07 25.38 3.13
C SER A 292 -0.28 26.42 3.94
N ASN A 293 -0.72 26.74 5.16
CA ASN A 293 -0.02 27.64 6.10
C ASN A 293 -0.13 29.14 5.83
N PHE A 294 -1.21 29.57 5.21
CA PHE A 294 -1.56 30.99 5.17
C PHE A 294 -0.47 31.90 4.60
N THR A 295 0.27 31.45 3.58
CA THR A 295 1.25 32.27 2.88
C THR A 295 0.59 33.04 1.73
N THR A 296 1.26 34.08 1.25
CA THR A 296 0.84 34.84 0.05
C THR A 296 1.66 34.46 -1.18
N GLU A 297 2.71 33.67 -1.01
CA GLU A 297 3.74 33.36 -2.01
C GLU A 297 4.17 31.89 -1.92
N ILE A 298 4.47 31.29 -3.07
CA ILE A 298 4.98 29.93 -3.22
C ILE A 298 6.08 29.93 -4.28
N ASP A 299 7.30 29.55 -3.89
CA ASP A 299 8.49 29.64 -4.74
C ASP A 299 8.91 28.29 -5.28
N PHE A 300 9.26 28.24 -6.56
CA PHE A 300 9.86 27.11 -7.27
C PHE A 300 11.26 27.52 -7.72
N THR A 301 12.23 27.44 -6.80
CA THR A 301 13.64 27.76 -7.07
C THR A 301 14.38 26.62 -7.77
N SER A 302 13.86 25.39 -7.71
CA SER A 302 14.40 24.26 -8.49
C SER A 302 14.32 24.49 -10.00
N PHE A 303 13.38 25.34 -10.43
CA PHE A 303 13.15 25.68 -11.84
C PHE A 303 14.45 26.06 -12.57
N GLY A 304 15.30 26.87 -11.94
CA GLY A 304 16.56 27.28 -12.54
C GLY A 304 17.53 26.16 -12.82
N GLU A 305 17.67 25.21 -11.88
CA GLU A 305 18.56 24.07 -12.05
C GLU A 305 18.23 23.28 -13.31
N HIS A 306 16.96 23.23 -13.71
CA HIS A 306 16.51 22.47 -14.88
C HIS A 306 16.53 23.27 -16.19
N VAL A 307 16.29 24.59 -16.14
CA VAL A 307 16.32 25.47 -17.34
C VAL A 307 17.72 25.54 -17.94
N PHE A 308 18.76 25.62 -17.11
CA PHE A 308 20.13 25.78 -17.59
C PHE A 308 20.66 24.59 -18.42
N PHE A 309 20.15 23.38 -18.20
CA PHE A 309 20.63 22.19 -18.91
C PHE A 309 19.89 21.89 -20.22
N GLY A 310 18.87 22.68 -20.58
CA GLY A 310 18.06 22.42 -21.78
C GLY A 310 17.40 21.03 -21.76
N ARG A 311 17.19 20.46 -20.58
CA ARG A 311 16.73 19.08 -20.38
C ARG A 311 15.28 18.88 -20.84
N TYR A 312 14.47 19.93 -20.84
CA TYR A 312 13.04 19.89 -21.15
C TYR A 312 12.69 20.86 -22.27
N ALA A 313 11.79 20.46 -23.15
CA ALA A 313 11.23 21.28 -24.21
C ALA A 313 10.26 22.34 -23.67
N SER A 314 9.56 22.02 -22.58
CA SER A 314 8.68 22.94 -21.86
C SER A 314 8.54 22.55 -20.40
N TYR A 315 7.98 23.46 -19.61
CA TYR A 315 7.64 23.23 -18.22
C TYR A 315 6.13 23.36 -18.04
N GLU A 316 5.55 22.52 -17.20
CA GLU A 316 4.12 22.50 -16.94
C GLU A 316 3.88 22.61 -15.43
N PHE A 317 3.22 23.67 -14.99
CA PHE A 317 2.67 23.76 -13.65
C PHE A 317 1.24 23.24 -13.66
N VAL A 318 0.93 22.32 -12.76
CA VAL A 318 -0.43 21.81 -12.53
C VAL A 318 -0.88 22.21 -11.13
N LEU A 319 -1.99 22.93 -11.10
CA LEU A 319 -2.62 23.46 -9.90
C LEU A 319 -3.86 22.62 -9.63
N VAL A 320 -3.98 22.08 -8.42
CA VAL A 320 -5.11 21.25 -8.00
C VAL A 320 -5.69 21.83 -6.72
N GLY A 321 -6.93 22.28 -6.77
CA GLY A 321 -7.68 22.75 -5.61
C GLY A 321 -7.03 23.93 -4.86
N VAL A 322 -6.30 24.82 -5.55
CA VAL A 322 -5.62 25.96 -4.92
C VAL A 322 -6.66 26.99 -4.47
N ARG A 323 -6.80 27.17 -3.16
CA ARG A 323 -7.79 28.09 -2.54
C ARG A 323 -7.10 29.30 -1.92
N ILE A 324 -7.73 30.45 -2.07
CA ILE A 324 -7.26 31.74 -1.55
C ILE A 324 -8.34 32.30 -0.63
N LEU A 325 -7.96 32.81 0.54
CA LEU A 325 -8.82 33.46 1.53
C LEU A 325 -9.13 34.90 1.15
N GLY A 326 -10.41 35.24 1.18
CA GLY A 326 -10.94 36.58 0.94
C GLY A 326 -11.46 36.80 -0.48
N THR A 327 -12.39 37.75 -0.63
CA THR A 327 -12.97 38.09 -1.93
C THR A 327 -12.09 39.06 -2.72
N SER A 328 -12.25 39.08 -4.05
CA SER A 328 -11.59 40.01 -4.97
C SER A 328 -10.06 39.97 -4.92
N LYS A 329 -9.51 38.75 -4.88
CA LYS A 329 -8.05 38.54 -4.80
C LYS A 329 -7.43 38.37 -6.18
N THR A 330 -6.17 38.74 -6.29
CA THR A 330 -5.37 38.46 -7.49
C THR A 330 -4.68 37.11 -7.30
N PHE A 331 -4.55 36.36 -8.39
CA PHE A 331 -3.69 35.19 -8.47
C PHE A 331 -2.77 35.39 -9.67
N GLY A 332 -1.47 35.20 -9.46
CA GLY A 332 -0.49 35.47 -10.50
C GLY A 332 0.77 34.63 -10.34
N ILE A 333 1.61 34.75 -11.34
CA ILE A 333 2.91 34.11 -11.44
C ILE A 333 3.98 35.15 -11.70
N ARG A 334 5.12 35.02 -11.05
CA ARG A 334 6.33 35.83 -11.25
C ARG A 334 7.43 34.92 -11.75
N ILE A 335 8.21 35.44 -12.68
CA ILE A 335 9.38 34.77 -13.23
C ILE A 335 10.58 35.70 -12.98
N SER A 336 11.67 35.13 -12.48
CA SER A 336 12.92 35.84 -12.19
C SER A 336 14.10 35.16 -12.89
N SER A 337 15.13 35.94 -13.20
CA SER A 337 16.43 35.48 -13.70
C SER A 337 17.56 35.51 -12.64
N ASP A 338 17.25 35.89 -11.39
CA ASP A 338 18.22 36.03 -10.29
C ASP A 338 18.02 35.05 -9.13
N GLY A 339 17.36 33.93 -9.38
CA GLY A 339 17.07 32.89 -8.40
C GLY A 339 15.94 33.28 -7.44
N GLY A 340 15.16 34.31 -7.80
CA GLY A 340 14.09 34.84 -6.98
C GLY A 340 14.54 35.85 -5.92
N ILE A 341 15.81 36.28 -5.94
CA ILE A 341 16.35 37.27 -5.00
C ILE A 341 15.61 38.60 -5.12
N THR A 342 15.28 39.03 -6.34
CA THR A 342 14.52 40.26 -6.60
C THR A 342 13.02 40.06 -6.64
N PHE A 343 12.47 38.94 -6.12
CA PHE A 343 11.05 38.92 -5.83
C PHE A 343 10.74 39.89 -4.67
N LYS A 344 10.60 41.19 -4.96
CA LYS A 344 10.37 42.20 -3.91
C LYS A 344 9.00 41.95 -3.30
N ALA A 345 9.00 41.74 -1.99
CA ALA A 345 7.79 41.70 -1.19
C ALA A 345 7.05 43.05 -1.32
N GLY A 346 5.78 43.00 -1.69
CA GLY A 346 4.88 44.17 -1.64
C GLY A 346 4.86 45.10 -2.85
N ALA A 347 5.75 44.95 -3.83
CA ALA A 347 5.64 45.71 -5.08
C ALA A 347 4.62 45.02 -6.02
N LEU A 348 3.47 45.66 -6.25
CA LEU A 348 2.52 45.28 -7.31
C LEU A 348 2.97 45.80 -8.69
N ASP A 349 4.07 46.55 -8.73
CA ASP A 349 4.56 47.34 -9.89
C ASP A 349 5.67 46.64 -10.68
N TYR A 350 5.59 45.32 -10.86
CA TYR A 350 6.34 44.70 -11.96
C TYR A 350 5.50 44.82 -13.21
N ALA A 351 6.11 45.28 -14.31
CA ALA A 351 5.49 45.45 -15.61
C ALA A 351 4.40 44.40 -15.89
N ASN A 352 3.13 44.75 -15.63
CA ASN A 352 2.01 43.85 -15.85
C ASN A 352 1.82 43.77 -17.35
N MET A 353 2.39 42.75 -18.00
CA MET A 353 2.03 42.43 -19.38
C MET A 353 0.62 41.84 -19.40
N LYS A 354 -0.39 42.71 -19.31
CA LYS A 354 -1.77 42.34 -19.64
C LYS A 354 -1.88 42.23 -21.14
N TYR A 355 -1.90 41.00 -21.67
CA TYR A 355 -2.49 40.76 -22.99
C TYR A 355 -4.01 40.80 -22.83
N SER A 356 -4.55 42.00 -22.63
CA SER A 356 -5.95 42.28 -22.89
C SER A 356 -6.13 42.24 -24.41
N GLU A 357 -7.19 41.62 -24.91
CA GLU A 357 -7.56 41.60 -26.34
C GLU A 357 -7.68 43.00 -26.96
N ILE A 358 -7.61 44.07 -26.15
CA ILE A 358 -7.68 45.46 -26.59
C ILE A 358 -6.58 46.27 -25.87
N GLY A 359 -5.40 46.38 -26.50
CA GLY A 359 -4.35 47.36 -26.20
C GLY A 359 -3.36 47.00 -25.09
N ALA A 360 -2.17 46.53 -25.48
CA ALA A 360 -1.04 46.38 -24.57
C ALA A 360 -0.37 47.74 -24.30
N SER A 361 -0.25 48.13 -23.02
CA SER A 361 0.68 49.17 -22.59
C SER A 361 1.92 48.49 -22.01
N ASN A 362 3.07 48.63 -22.69
CA ASN A 362 4.37 48.23 -22.16
C ASN A 362 4.80 49.25 -21.10
N ASP A 363 4.45 49.04 -19.83
CA ASP A 363 5.06 49.80 -18.74
C ASP A 363 6.41 49.15 -18.41
N SER A 364 7.50 49.73 -18.90
CA SER A 364 8.86 49.24 -18.68
C SER A 364 9.29 49.52 -17.23
N VAL A 365 9.26 48.52 -16.36
CA VAL A 365 9.97 48.61 -15.07
C VAL A 365 10.44 47.23 -14.59
N ASP A 366 11.77 47.11 -14.51
CA ASP A 366 12.61 46.03 -13.95
C ASP A 366 13.03 44.88 -14.91
N ASP A 367 14.32 44.83 -15.27
CA ASP A 367 14.91 43.88 -16.24
C ASP A 367 15.11 42.46 -15.67
N LEU A 368 14.94 42.27 -14.35
CA LEU A 368 15.31 41.04 -13.64
C LEU A 368 14.12 40.17 -13.23
N ALA A 369 12.91 40.72 -13.20
CA ALA A 369 11.70 39.98 -12.86
C ALA A 369 10.47 40.53 -13.59
N THR A 370 9.61 39.63 -14.07
CA THR A 370 8.33 40.00 -14.68
C THR A 370 7.20 39.30 -13.94
N SER A 371 6.09 40.02 -13.72
CA SER A 371 4.89 39.45 -13.11
C SER A 371 3.75 39.35 -14.11
N TYR A 372 2.99 38.28 -14.01
CA TYR A 372 1.81 38.04 -14.80
C TYR A 372 0.63 37.76 -13.89
N GLN A 373 -0.37 38.63 -13.94
CA GLN A 373 -1.63 38.40 -13.27
C GLN A 373 -2.46 37.42 -14.10
N ILE A 374 -2.74 36.24 -13.54
CA ILE A 374 -3.49 35.18 -14.20
C ILE A 374 -5.00 35.39 -14.01
N LEU A 375 -5.42 35.71 -12.78
CA LEU A 375 -6.80 36.02 -12.44
C LEU A 375 -6.89 37.37 -11.72
N GLY A 376 -7.78 38.24 -12.21
CA GLY A 376 -8.27 39.39 -11.47
C GLY A 376 -9.63 39.05 -10.86
N GLU A 377 -9.73 39.17 -9.54
CA GLU A 377 -10.97 38.92 -8.78
C GLU A 377 -11.34 37.45 -8.59
N VAL A 378 -10.41 36.64 -8.09
CA VAL A 378 -10.73 35.33 -7.52
C VAL A 378 -11.61 35.54 -6.29
N VAL A 379 -12.81 34.96 -6.27
CA VAL A 379 -13.72 35.02 -5.12
C VAL A 379 -13.61 33.72 -4.31
N SER A 380 -13.23 33.86 -3.03
CA SER A 380 -12.82 32.77 -2.12
C SER A 380 -13.88 31.74 -1.68
N ALA A 381 -15.04 31.62 -2.31
CA ALA A 381 -16.20 31.06 -1.61
C ALA A 381 -16.72 29.68 -2.08
N SER A 382 -16.18 29.08 -3.14
CA SER A 382 -16.68 27.77 -3.58
C SER A 382 -15.71 26.61 -3.33
N ASN A 383 -16.27 25.41 -3.17
CA ASN A 383 -15.58 24.18 -2.77
C ASN A 383 -14.57 23.61 -3.78
N LEU A 384 -14.32 24.25 -4.92
CA LEU A 384 -13.52 23.62 -5.98
C LEU A 384 -12.07 24.15 -6.09
N GLY A 385 -11.78 25.35 -5.59
CA GLY A 385 -10.46 25.98 -5.74
C GLY A 385 -10.06 26.25 -7.20
N ILE A 386 -8.86 26.78 -7.42
CA ILE A 386 -8.26 26.99 -8.75
C ILE A 386 -7.70 25.65 -9.23
N ASN A 387 -8.14 25.22 -10.41
CA ASN A 387 -7.59 24.05 -11.11
C ASN A 387 -7.09 24.51 -12.48
N SER A 388 -5.80 24.33 -12.75
CA SER A 388 -5.19 24.94 -13.93
C SER A 388 -3.94 24.20 -14.38
N THR A 389 -3.65 24.36 -15.67
CA THR A 389 -2.36 24.01 -16.25
C THR A 389 -1.73 25.27 -16.84
N ILE A 390 -0.48 25.53 -16.45
CA ILE A 390 0.32 26.66 -16.96
C ILE A 390 1.55 26.09 -17.62
N LYS A 391 1.73 26.37 -18.91
CA LYS A 391 2.89 25.91 -19.68
C LYS A 391 3.85 27.06 -19.93
N LEU A 392 5.13 26.81 -19.68
CA LEU A 392 6.23 27.69 -20.03
C LEU A 392 7.05 27.03 -21.13
N PHE A 393 7.10 27.66 -22.30
CA PHE A 393 7.85 27.19 -23.44
C PHE A 393 9.16 27.98 -23.55
N ASN A 394 10.26 27.25 -23.67
CA ASN A 394 11.57 27.84 -23.94
C ASN A 394 11.74 28.00 -25.46
N PHE A 395 11.86 29.24 -25.94
CA PHE A 395 12.09 29.55 -27.36
C PHE A 395 13.53 30.00 -27.65
N GLY A 396 14.44 29.88 -26.68
CA GLY A 396 15.85 30.29 -26.81
C GLY A 396 16.38 31.00 -25.56
N VAL A 397 17.59 31.56 -25.66
CA VAL A 397 18.33 32.12 -24.50
C VAL A 397 17.64 33.29 -23.79
N ASP A 398 16.72 34.01 -24.45
CA ASP A 398 16.15 35.26 -23.90
C ASP A 398 14.61 35.35 -23.99
N VAL A 399 13.91 34.29 -24.43
CA VAL A 399 12.45 34.34 -24.60
C VAL A 399 11.76 33.12 -23.99
N LEU A 400 10.92 33.39 -23.00
CA LEU A 400 9.99 32.42 -22.45
C LEU A 400 8.56 32.84 -22.80
N VAL A 401 7.78 31.93 -23.38
CA VAL A 401 6.37 32.16 -23.63
C VAL A 401 5.56 31.37 -22.62
N MET A 402 4.66 32.05 -21.93
CA MET A 402 3.70 31.44 -21.03
C MET A 402 2.38 31.26 -21.76
N HIS A 403 1.82 30.06 -21.69
CA HIS A 403 0.45 29.77 -22.07
C HIS A 403 -0.28 29.22 -20.86
N CYS A 404 -1.36 29.89 -20.48
CA CYS A 404 -2.07 29.62 -19.24
C CYS A 404 -3.55 29.38 -19.56
N MET A 405 -4.07 28.24 -19.12
CA MET A 405 -5.51 27.95 -19.14
C MET A 405 -5.96 27.68 -17.72
N VAL A 406 -6.84 28.52 -17.19
CA VAL A 406 -7.26 28.49 -15.78
C VAL A 406 -8.76 28.30 -15.73
N SER A 407 -9.20 27.30 -14.98
CA SER A 407 -10.59 27.18 -14.55
C SER A 407 -10.69 27.51 -13.07
N ALA A 408 -11.60 28.41 -12.74
CA ALA A 408 -11.95 28.80 -11.38
C ALA A 408 -13.48 28.89 -11.26
N GLN A 409 -13.99 29.10 -10.06
CA GLN A 409 -15.40 29.43 -9.86
C GLN A 409 -15.58 30.87 -9.40
N ASP A 410 -16.62 31.52 -9.89
CA ASP A 410 -17.02 32.87 -9.45
C ASP A 410 -17.77 32.83 -8.10
N SER A 411 -18.15 34.03 -7.62
CA SER A 411 -18.95 34.19 -6.39
C SER A 411 -20.33 33.49 -6.41
N GLY A 412 -20.87 33.20 -7.60
CA GLY A 412 -22.13 32.50 -7.81
C GLY A 412 -21.96 30.99 -8.01
N GLY A 413 -20.73 30.47 -7.97
CA GLY A 413 -20.43 29.06 -8.24
C GLY A 413 -20.37 28.71 -9.73
N ASN A 414 -20.40 29.69 -10.63
CA ASN A 414 -20.23 29.46 -12.07
C ASN A 414 -18.76 29.20 -12.37
N GLU A 415 -18.48 28.25 -13.25
CA GLU A 415 -17.13 28.03 -13.77
C GLU A 415 -16.73 29.20 -14.68
N ILE A 416 -15.58 29.84 -14.40
CA ILE A 416 -14.93 30.79 -15.28
C ILE A 416 -13.65 30.16 -15.83
N SER A 417 -13.55 30.10 -17.15
CA SER A 417 -12.34 29.70 -17.86
C SER A 417 -11.65 30.93 -18.45
N TYR A 418 -10.37 31.10 -18.14
CA TYR A 418 -9.51 32.15 -18.69
C TYR A 418 -8.37 31.52 -19.48
N LEU A 419 -8.17 32.01 -20.70
CA LEU A 419 -7.00 31.73 -21.51
C LEU A 419 -6.12 32.98 -21.51
N SER A 420 -4.83 32.80 -21.27
CA SER A 420 -3.87 33.89 -21.18
C SER A 420 -2.55 33.50 -21.80
N THR A 421 -1.95 34.42 -22.55
CA THR A 421 -0.60 34.28 -23.08
C THR A 421 0.26 35.44 -22.60
N GLY A 422 1.52 35.15 -22.34
CA GLY A 422 2.51 36.15 -21.91
C GLY A 422 3.87 35.81 -22.50
N GLN A 423 4.73 36.81 -22.64
CA GLN A 423 6.11 36.63 -23.06
C GLN A 423 7.02 37.32 -22.06
N TYR A 424 8.04 36.62 -21.60
CA TYR A 424 9.16 37.20 -20.85
C TYR A 424 10.29 37.52 -21.84
N THR A 425 10.81 38.74 -21.78
CA THR A 425 11.91 39.24 -22.63
C THR A 425 13.04 39.86 -21.81
N GLY A 426 13.23 39.42 -20.56
CA GLY A 426 14.29 39.95 -19.69
C GLY A 426 15.69 39.50 -20.12
N GLY A 427 16.71 40.26 -19.71
CA GLY A 427 18.12 40.09 -20.13
C GLY A 427 18.86 38.88 -19.54
N GLY A 428 18.16 37.78 -19.26
CA GLY A 428 18.75 36.57 -18.70
C GLY A 428 17.76 35.41 -18.59
N LEU A 429 18.30 34.19 -18.53
CA LEU A 429 17.51 32.97 -18.43
C LEU A 429 16.67 32.94 -17.14
N PRO A 430 15.35 32.70 -17.24
CA PRO A 430 14.51 32.42 -16.10
C PRO A 430 15.06 31.29 -15.24
N ASN A 431 15.20 31.52 -13.94
CA ASN A 431 15.73 30.53 -12.99
C ASN A 431 14.94 30.43 -11.68
N ALA A 432 13.85 31.18 -11.53
CA ALA A 432 12.90 30.98 -10.46
C ALA A 432 11.49 31.36 -10.90
N VAL A 433 10.51 30.66 -10.34
CA VAL A 433 9.08 30.95 -10.51
C VAL A 433 8.43 31.13 -9.14
N ARG A 434 7.61 32.17 -8.96
CA ARG A 434 6.82 32.40 -7.75
C ARG A 434 5.35 32.51 -8.10
N PHE A 435 4.50 31.73 -7.46
CA PHE A 435 3.06 31.99 -7.43
C PHE A 435 2.75 32.98 -6.32
N PHE A 436 1.94 34.00 -6.61
CA PHE A 436 1.57 35.02 -5.64
C PHE A 436 0.08 35.31 -5.66
N THR A 437 -0.42 35.76 -4.52
CA THR A 437 -1.80 36.24 -4.39
C THR A 437 -1.88 37.47 -3.50
N SER A 438 -2.89 38.33 -3.72
CA SER A 438 -3.24 39.41 -2.79
C SER A 438 -4.10 38.95 -1.59
N GLY A 439 -4.46 37.67 -1.57
CA GLY A 439 -5.09 36.99 -0.44
C GLY A 439 -4.11 36.02 0.21
N THR A 440 -4.64 35.06 0.95
CA THR A 440 -3.83 34.10 1.68
C THR A 440 -4.19 32.69 1.24
N TYR A 441 -3.23 31.86 0.87
CA TYR A 441 -3.49 30.48 0.49
C TYR A 441 -4.07 29.67 1.67
N ILE A 442 -5.16 28.92 1.42
CA ILE A 442 -5.81 28.08 2.43
C ILE A 442 -5.49 26.59 2.21
N SER A 443 -5.57 26.14 0.96
CA SER A 443 -5.40 24.73 0.60
C SER A 443 -4.98 24.58 -0.85
N GLY A 444 -4.58 23.38 -1.23
CA GLY A 444 -4.35 22.97 -2.61
C GLY A 444 -2.92 22.48 -2.84
N HIS A 445 -2.59 22.27 -4.10
CA HIS A 445 -1.30 21.71 -4.49
C HIS A 445 -0.85 22.30 -5.83
N ILE A 446 0.44 22.60 -5.95
CA ILE A 446 1.06 23.07 -7.19
C ILE A 446 2.26 22.17 -7.48
N SER A 447 2.28 21.59 -8.67
CA SER A 447 3.35 20.70 -9.12
C SER A 447 3.98 21.22 -10.40
N LEU A 448 5.31 21.29 -10.44
CA LEU A 448 6.13 21.63 -11.59
C LEU A 448 6.62 20.36 -12.27
N TYR A 449 6.39 20.26 -13.56
CA TYR A 449 6.87 19.17 -14.40
C TYR A 449 7.73 19.68 -15.55
N GLY A 450 8.74 18.90 -15.91
CA GLY A 450 9.50 19.06 -17.15
C GLY A 450 8.93 18.15 -18.24
N ILE A 451 8.74 18.67 -19.44
CA ILE A 451 8.29 17.91 -20.60
C ILE A 451 9.49 17.60 -21.50
N VAL A 452 9.84 16.32 -21.61
CA VAL A 452 10.90 15.80 -22.48
C VAL A 452 10.39 15.80 -23.93
N SER A 453 11.25 16.23 -24.86
CA SER A 453 10.96 16.28 -26.31
C SER A 453 10.85 14.91 -26.95
#